data_AF-A0A418T484-F1
#
_entry.id   AF-A0A418T484-F1
#
_cell.length_a   1.000
_cell.length_b   1.000
_cell.length_c   1.000
_cell.angle_alpha   90.00
_cell.angle_beta   90.00
_cell.angle_gamma   90.00
#
_symmetry.space_group_name_H-M   'P 1'
#
loop_
_entity.id
_entity.type
_entity.pdbx_description
1 polymer ?
#
loop_
_entity_poly.entity_id
_entity_poly.type
_entity_poly.pdbx_seq_one_letter_code
_entity_poly.pdbx_strand_id
1 'polypeptide(L)'
;MSITTGDAFPSGKLLRVGENGPEEVDTNDLAQGRVAIFGLPGAFTGTCTNAHMPSFIRTADDFRAKGIDRIICLTVNDPFVCDAWAKATGAPDAGIEVLADADGSVTKALGLSFDAPPAGLFGRCKRFAALLNDGKVEVIQIEDSPGQCSVSAGEALLEKV
;
A
#
# COMPACT_ATOMS: atom_id res chain seq x y z
N MET A 1 -15.77 10.53 -2.47
CA MET A 1 -16.14 9.47 -1.52
C MET A 1 -14.98 8.50 -1.46
N SER A 2 -14.79 7.81 -0.34
CA SER A 2 -13.77 6.75 -0.24
C SER A 2 -14.22 5.51 -1.00
N ILE A 3 -13.25 4.77 -1.55
CA ILE A 3 -13.47 3.47 -2.17
C ILE A 3 -14.16 2.49 -1.20
N THR A 4 -14.97 1.59 -1.74
CA THR A 4 -15.73 0.57 -1.00
C THR A 4 -15.62 -0.81 -1.64
N THR A 5 -16.00 -1.85 -0.90
CA THR A 5 -16.09 -3.22 -1.45
C THR A 5 -17.03 -3.25 -2.66
N GLY A 6 -16.59 -3.90 -3.73
CA GLY A 6 -17.28 -4.01 -5.02
C GLY A 6 -16.81 -2.98 -6.05
N ASP A 7 -16.14 -1.90 -5.63
CA ASP A 7 -15.59 -0.90 -6.55
C ASP A 7 -14.39 -1.46 -7.32
N ALA A 8 -14.15 -0.92 -8.51
CA ALA A 8 -12.91 -1.14 -9.24
C ALA A 8 -11.78 -0.32 -8.59
N PHE A 9 -10.60 -0.92 -8.46
CA PHE A 9 -9.41 -0.19 -8.05
C PHE A 9 -9.07 0.88 -9.11
N PRO A 10 -8.72 2.11 -8.70
CA PRO A 10 -8.53 3.21 -9.66
C PRO A 10 -7.39 2.95 -10.64
N SER A 11 -7.64 3.21 -11.92
CA SER A 11 -6.59 3.26 -12.93
C SER A 11 -5.67 4.47 -12.72
N GLY A 12 -4.37 4.25 -12.85
CA GLY A 12 -3.34 5.27 -12.64
C GLY A 12 -1.94 4.72 -12.87
N LYS A 13 -0.94 5.56 -12.63
CA LYS A 13 0.48 5.20 -12.74
C LYS A 13 1.14 5.35 -11.38
N LEU A 14 1.83 4.30 -10.94
CA LEU A 14 2.74 4.33 -9.81
C LEU A 14 4.18 4.28 -10.32
N LEU A 15 5.13 4.57 -9.44
CA LEU A 15 6.55 4.54 -9.75
C LEU A 15 7.31 3.56 -8.87
N ARG A 16 8.33 2.95 -9.43
CA ARG A 16 9.39 2.21 -8.73
C ARG A 16 10.76 2.57 -9.31
N VAL A 17 11.84 2.21 -8.63
CA VAL A 17 13.19 2.29 -9.22
C VAL A 17 13.49 0.97 -9.91
N GLY A 18 13.67 1.00 -11.22
CA GLY A 18 14.18 -0.11 -12.02
C GLY A 18 15.66 0.04 -12.36
N GLU A 19 16.16 -0.81 -13.26
CA GLU A 19 17.59 -0.86 -13.61
C GLU A 19 18.12 0.45 -14.20
N ASN A 20 17.26 1.17 -14.94
CA ASN A 20 17.62 2.40 -15.66
C ASN A 20 17.07 3.67 -14.99
N GLY A 21 16.57 3.58 -13.75
CA GLY A 21 15.94 4.69 -13.03
C GLY A 21 14.45 4.48 -12.80
N PRO A 22 13.66 5.55 -12.54
CA PRO A 22 12.23 5.43 -12.30
C PRO A 22 11.46 4.79 -13.46
N GLU A 23 10.65 3.79 -13.15
CA GLU A 23 9.77 3.09 -14.08
C GLU A 23 8.30 3.27 -13.67
N GLU A 24 7.44 3.45 -14.66
CA GLU A 24 5.99 3.45 -14.47
C GLU A 24 5.44 2.04 -14.29
N VAL A 25 4.46 1.92 -13.39
CA VAL A 25 3.71 0.70 -13.15
C VAL A 25 2.23 1.03 -13.23
N ASP A 26 1.50 0.39 -14.14
CA ASP A 26 0.07 0.61 -14.32
C ASP A 26 -0.72 -0.09 -13.21
N THR A 27 -1.64 0.62 -12.55
CA THR A 27 -2.45 0.01 -11.48
C THR A 27 -3.40 -1.05 -11.99
N ASN A 28 -3.80 -1.03 -13.27
CA ASN A 28 -4.63 -2.08 -13.84
C ASN A 28 -3.86 -3.40 -13.91
N ASP A 29 -2.59 -3.35 -14.27
CA ASP A 29 -1.70 -4.53 -14.30
C ASP A 29 -1.39 -5.00 -12.88
N LEU A 30 -1.21 -4.07 -11.94
CA LEU A 30 -0.94 -4.38 -10.54
C LEU A 30 -2.08 -5.12 -9.86
N ALA A 31 -3.32 -4.80 -10.23
CA ALA A 31 -4.50 -5.31 -9.58
C ALA A 31 -5.05 -6.60 -10.19
N GLN A 32 -4.42 -7.14 -11.25
CA GLN A 32 -4.78 -8.46 -11.81
C GLN A 32 -4.45 -9.59 -10.83
N GLY A 33 -5.25 -10.66 -10.86
CA GLY A 33 -5.13 -11.77 -9.92
C GLY A 33 -5.60 -11.39 -8.51
N ARG A 34 -5.11 -12.11 -7.51
CA ARG A 34 -5.44 -11.86 -6.10
C ARG A 34 -4.33 -11.07 -5.43
N VAL A 35 -4.65 -9.86 -4.96
CA VAL A 35 -3.65 -8.91 -4.49
C VAL A 35 -3.99 -8.43 -3.09
N ALA A 36 -3.03 -8.49 -2.18
CA ALA A 36 -3.09 -7.76 -0.92
C ALA A 36 -2.39 -6.42 -1.11
N ILE A 37 -3.10 -5.32 -0.90
CA ILE A 37 -2.53 -3.97 -1.00
C ILE A 37 -2.75 -3.22 0.30
N PHE A 38 -1.73 -2.50 0.77
CA PHE A 38 -1.85 -1.62 1.93
C PHE A 38 -1.25 -0.25 1.63
N GLY A 39 -1.93 0.79 2.09
CA GLY A 39 -1.49 2.18 1.95
C GLY A 39 -1.08 2.78 3.28
N LEU A 40 -0.14 3.72 3.25
CA LEU A 40 0.33 4.37 4.46
C LEU A 40 0.77 5.83 4.27
N PRO A 41 0.76 6.62 5.37
CA PRO A 41 1.10 8.05 5.34
C PRO A 41 2.45 8.41 4.74
N GLY A 42 3.50 7.63 5.03
CA GLY A 42 4.83 7.93 4.51
C GLY A 42 5.90 6.97 4.97
N ALA A 43 6.83 6.71 4.05
CA ALA A 43 8.09 6.03 4.34
C ALA A 43 8.83 6.69 5.52
N PHE A 44 9.57 5.90 6.28
CA PHE A 44 10.33 6.29 7.47
C PHE A 44 9.54 6.88 8.66
N THR A 45 8.21 6.99 8.58
CA THR A 45 7.40 7.42 9.73
C THR A 45 7.19 6.29 10.75
N GLY A 46 6.95 6.64 12.02
CA GLY A 46 6.94 5.71 13.16
C GLY A 46 6.04 4.48 12.98
N THR A 47 4.72 4.65 12.93
CA THR A 47 3.77 3.52 12.80
C THR A 47 3.99 2.74 11.50
N CYS A 48 4.34 3.42 10.41
CA CYS A 48 4.57 2.78 9.11
C CYS A 48 5.75 1.82 9.14
N THR A 49 6.85 2.24 9.77
CA THR A 49 8.11 1.49 9.83
C THR A 49 8.09 0.42 10.93
N ASN A 50 7.48 0.72 12.07
CA ASN A 50 7.59 -0.14 13.26
C ASN A 50 6.40 -1.09 13.45
N ALA A 51 5.28 -0.88 12.73
CA ALA A 51 4.07 -1.70 12.88
C ALA A 51 3.51 -2.18 11.54
N HIS A 52 3.16 -1.25 10.64
CA HIS A 52 2.40 -1.60 9.43
C HIS A 52 3.21 -2.45 8.45
N MET A 53 4.39 -1.99 8.01
CA MET A 53 5.26 -2.80 7.14
C MET A 53 5.66 -4.13 7.79
N PRO A 54 6.13 -4.17 9.06
CA PRO A 54 6.43 -5.43 9.73
C PRO A 54 5.25 -6.41 9.81
N SER A 55 4.00 -5.93 9.92
CA SER A 55 2.83 -6.80 9.93
C SER A 55 2.66 -7.60 8.64
N PHE A 56 2.84 -6.94 7.48
CA PHE A 56 2.80 -7.62 6.19
C PHE A 56 4.03 -8.50 5.93
N ILE A 57 5.21 -8.11 6.44
CA ILE A 57 6.40 -8.96 6.36
C ILE A 57 6.18 -10.28 7.09
N ARG A 58 5.62 -10.25 8.31
CA ARG A 58 5.36 -11.46 9.10
C ARG A 58 4.33 -12.38 8.44
N THR A 59 3.33 -11.82 7.76
CA THR A 59 2.22 -12.59 7.17
C THR A 59 2.39 -12.89 5.68
N ALA A 60 3.51 -12.50 5.07
CA ALA A 60 3.70 -12.59 3.63
C ALA A 60 3.56 -14.02 3.10
N ASP A 61 4.13 -15.00 3.79
CA ASP A 61 4.07 -16.40 3.38
C ASP A 61 2.67 -17.01 3.58
N ASP A 62 1.95 -16.59 4.62
CA ASP A 62 0.57 -17.03 4.85
C ASP A 62 -0.38 -16.46 3.78
N PHE A 63 -0.17 -15.21 3.35
CA PHE A 63 -0.91 -14.63 2.22
C PHE A 63 -0.70 -15.46 0.95
N ARG A 64 0.55 -15.81 0.64
CA ARG A 64 0.87 -16.68 -0.52
C ARG A 64 0.26 -18.06 -0.39
N ALA A 65 0.32 -18.67 0.79
CA ALA A 65 -0.29 -19.97 1.06
C ALA A 65 -1.82 -19.95 0.85
N LYS A 66 -2.46 -18.79 1.01
CA LYS A 66 -3.88 -18.57 0.73
C LYS A 66 -4.18 -18.10 -0.71
N GLY A 67 -3.18 -18.11 -1.60
CA GLY A 67 -3.36 -17.78 -3.01
C GLY A 67 -3.39 -16.28 -3.32
N ILE A 68 -2.76 -15.44 -2.48
CA ILE A 68 -2.42 -14.07 -2.86
C ILE A 68 -1.18 -14.09 -3.75
N ASP A 69 -1.30 -13.55 -4.95
CA ASP A 69 -0.25 -13.49 -5.95
C ASP A 69 0.77 -12.39 -5.63
N ARG A 70 0.31 -11.25 -5.09
CA ARG A 70 1.14 -10.06 -4.86
C ARG A 70 0.78 -9.34 -3.57
N ILE A 71 1.80 -8.78 -2.93
CA ILE A 71 1.65 -7.91 -1.76
C ILE A 71 2.27 -6.56 -2.09
N ILE A 72 1.46 -5.50 -2.06
CA ILE A 72 1.85 -4.16 -2.49
C ILE A 72 1.70 -3.16 -1.34
N CYS A 73 2.75 -2.36 -1.11
CA CYS A 73 2.73 -1.19 -0.26
C CYS A 73 2.62 0.08 -1.11
N LEU A 74 1.58 0.87 -0.91
CA LEU A 74 1.34 2.16 -1.58
C LEU A 74 1.69 3.33 -0.65
N THR A 75 2.44 4.32 -1.14
CA THR A 75 2.64 5.56 -0.39
C THR A 75 2.89 6.77 -1.29
N VAL A 76 2.53 7.96 -0.80
CA VAL A 76 2.80 9.25 -1.46
C VAL A 76 4.18 9.75 -1.02
N ASN A 77 5.20 9.11 -1.59
CA ASN A 77 6.59 9.50 -1.58
C ASN A 77 7.11 9.36 -3.02
N ASP A 78 8.30 9.90 -3.33
CA ASP A 78 8.97 9.64 -4.60
C ASP A 78 9.54 8.19 -4.64
N PRO A 79 9.77 7.62 -5.83
CA PRO A 79 10.21 6.23 -5.97
C PRO A 79 11.58 5.96 -5.33
N PHE A 80 12.46 6.94 -5.23
CA PHE A 80 13.79 6.75 -4.63
C PHE A 80 13.69 6.58 -3.12
N VAL A 81 12.85 7.39 -2.46
CA VAL A 81 12.53 7.22 -1.03
C VAL A 81 11.83 5.88 -0.80
N CYS A 82 10.89 5.48 -1.66
CA CYS A 82 10.25 4.16 -1.57
C CYS A 82 11.25 3.01 -1.66
N ASP A 83 12.16 3.04 -2.64
CA ASP A 83 13.18 2.00 -2.83
C ASP A 83 14.14 1.91 -1.63
N ALA A 84 14.65 3.04 -1.16
CA ALA A 84 15.53 3.08 0.01
C ALA A 84 14.83 2.55 1.26
N TRP A 85 13.56 2.92 1.47
CA TRP A 85 12.78 2.48 2.63
C TRP A 85 12.40 0.99 2.54
N ALA A 86 12.09 0.49 1.35
CA ALA A 86 11.82 -0.93 1.12
C ALA A 86 13.03 -1.77 1.54
N LYS A 87 14.23 -1.40 1.09
CA LYS A 87 15.49 -2.07 1.46
C LYS A 87 15.75 -1.98 2.96
N ALA A 88 15.54 -0.82 3.57
CA ALA A 88 15.75 -0.62 5.00
C ALA A 88 14.79 -1.43 5.89
N THR A 89 13.62 -1.82 5.37
CA THR A 89 12.61 -2.60 6.11
C THR A 89 12.65 -4.08 5.82
N GLY A 90 13.41 -4.54 4.82
CA GLY A 90 13.41 -5.95 4.37
C GLY A 90 12.18 -6.33 3.55
N ALA A 91 11.42 -5.34 3.05
CA ALA A 91 10.22 -5.58 2.24
C ALA A 91 10.50 -6.44 0.99
N PRO A 92 11.60 -6.23 0.23
CA PRO A 92 11.91 -7.08 -0.92
C PRO A 92 12.17 -8.55 -0.58
N ASP A 93 12.83 -8.82 0.56
CA ASP A 93 13.12 -10.19 1.02
C ASP A 93 11.83 -10.94 1.37
N ALA A 94 10.83 -10.20 1.86
CA ALA A 94 9.48 -10.71 2.10
C ALA A 94 8.61 -10.70 0.83
N GLY A 95 9.14 -10.34 -0.34
CA GLY A 95 8.43 -10.24 -1.61
C GLY A 95 7.30 -9.21 -1.63
N ILE A 96 7.47 -8.10 -0.90
CA ILE A 96 6.54 -6.96 -0.87
C ILE A 96 7.05 -5.87 -1.82
N GLU A 97 6.17 -5.41 -2.71
CA GLU A 97 6.48 -4.34 -3.66
C GLU A 97 6.08 -2.99 -3.08
N VAL A 98 7.06 -2.10 -2.89
CA VAL A 98 6.80 -0.74 -2.40
C VAL A 98 6.74 0.22 -3.59
N LEU A 99 5.56 0.81 -3.81
CA LEU A 99 5.27 1.63 -4.98
C LEU A 99 4.92 3.06 -4.58
N ALA A 100 5.50 4.00 -5.32
CA ALA A 100 5.31 5.43 -5.15
C ALA A 100 4.12 5.94 -5.95
N ASP A 101 3.11 6.46 -5.26
CA ASP A 101 2.07 7.33 -5.82
C ASP A 101 2.56 8.78 -5.76
N ALA A 102 3.61 9.08 -6.54
CA ALA A 102 4.42 10.28 -6.33
C ALA A 102 3.64 11.61 -6.50
N ASP A 103 2.60 11.62 -7.33
CA ASP A 103 1.72 12.78 -7.53
C ASP A 103 0.44 12.75 -6.66
N GLY A 104 0.24 11.64 -5.94
CA GLY A 104 -0.91 11.38 -5.08
C GLY A 104 -2.22 11.15 -5.85
N SER A 105 -2.18 10.94 -7.17
CA SER A 105 -3.38 10.83 -8.00
C SER A 105 -4.19 9.58 -7.68
N VAL A 106 -3.54 8.43 -7.45
CA VAL A 106 -4.21 7.17 -7.09
C VAL A 106 -4.83 7.30 -5.70
N THR A 107 -4.08 7.84 -4.74
CA THR A 107 -4.55 8.12 -3.37
C THR A 107 -5.77 9.03 -3.35
N LYS A 108 -5.79 10.08 -4.18
CA LYS A 108 -6.95 10.96 -4.33
C LYS A 108 -8.14 10.25 -4.96
N ALA A 109 -7.92 9.44 -6.00
CA ALA A 109 -8.97 8.66 -6.65
C ALA A 109 -9.61 7.62 -5.71
N LEU A 110 -8.82 7.04 -4.80
CA LEU A 110 -9.31 6.18 -3.72
C LEU A 110 -10.13 6.95 -2.67
N GLY A 111 -10.10 8.29 -2.67
CA GLY A 111 -10.69 9.12 -1.63
C GLY A 111 -9.95 9.04 -0.29
N LEU A 112 -8.67 8.69 -0.31
CA LEU A 112 -7.83 8.42 0.86
C LEU A 112 -6.72 9.46 1.07
N SER A 113 -6.80 10.61 0.42
CA SER A 113 -5.86 11.72 0.64
C SER A 113 -6.11 12.39 2.00
N PHE A 114 -5.05 12.80 2.70
CA PHE A 114 -5.13 13.64 3.89
C PHE A 114 -3.88 14.51 4.08
N ASP A 115 -4.02 15.56 4.89
CA ASP A 115 -2.94 16.41 5.35
C ASP A 115 -2.78 16.30 6.88
N ALA A 116 -1.55 16.40 7.35
CA ALA A 116 -1.20 16.63 8.75
C ALA A 116 -0.09 17.69 8.84
N PRO A 117 -0.43 18.99 8.70
CA PRO A 117 0.55 20.07 8.65
C PRO A 117 1.51 20.12 9.85
N PRO A 118 1.11 19.84 11.11
CA PRO A 118 2.04 19.83 12.24
C PRO A 118 3.15 18.77 12.12
N ALA A 119 2.94 17.72 11.32
CA ALA A 119 3.91 16.69 11.03
C ALA A 119 4.62 16.90 9.67
N GLY A 120 4.35 18.01 8.97
CA GLY A 120 4.89 18.28 7.63
C GLY A 120 4.37 17.36 6.52
N LEU A 121 3.23 16.70 6.75
CA LEU A 121 2.66 15.74 5.81
C LEU A 121 1.53 16.40 5.01
N PHE A 122 1.65 16.41 3.68
CA PHE A 122 0.66 16.94 2.76
C PHE A 122 0.38 15.93 1.66
N GLY A 123 -0.89 15.83 1.25
CA GLY A 123 -1.36 14.95 0.18
C GLY A 123 -1.06 13.48 0.42
N ARG A 124 -0.96 13.04 1.68
CA ARG A 124 -0.55 11.67 2.02
C ARG A 124 -1.70 10.69 1.93
N CYS A 125 -1.35 9.40 1.87
CA CYS A 125 -2.31 8.31 1.86
C CYS A 125 -2.73 7.92 3.28
N LYS A 126 -4.04 7.96 3.57
CA LYS A 126 -4.58 7.40 4.80
C LYS A 126 -4.19 5.92 4.90
N ARG A 127 -4.03 5.44 6.13
CA ARG A 127 -3.68 4.05 6.34
C ARG A 127 -4.86 3.14 5.99
N PHE A 128 -4.62 2.17 5.12
CA PHE A 128 -5.61 1.16 4.76
C PHE A 128 -4.96 -0.16 4.40
N ALA A 129 -5.75 -1.21 4.36
CA ALA A 129 -5.43 -2.49 3.76
C ALA A 129 -6.63 -3.01 2.94
N ALA A 130 -6.38 -3.67 1.82
CA ALA A 130 -7.42 -4.16 0.92
C ALA A 130 -7.01 -5.48 0.27
N LEU A 131 -8.03 -6.28 -0.06
CA LEU A 131 -7.90 -7.43 -0.96
C LEU A 131 -8.55 -7.06 -2.29
N LEU A 132 -7.80 -7.29 -3.37
CA LEU A 132 -8.28 -7.16 -4.73
C LEU A 132 -8.36 -8.53 -5.38
N ASN A 133 -9.34 -8.68 -6.27
CA ASN A 133 -9.49 -9.83 -7.16
C ASN A 133 -9.82 -9.32 -8.56
N ASP A 134 -8.87 -9.48 -9.48
CA ASP A 134 -8.96 -9.00 -10.86
C ASP A 134 -9.43 -7.54 -10.97
N GLY A 135 -8.75 -6.66 -10.23
CA GLY A 135 -9.02 -5.23 -10.23
C GLY A 135 -10.20 -4.78 -9.38
N LYS A 136 -10.96 -5.70 -8.77
CA LYS A 136 -12.09 -5.35 -7.91
C LYS A 136 -11.75 -5.46 -6.44
N VAL A 137 -12.21 -4.51 -5.64
CA VAL A 137 -12.05 -4.52 -4.19
C VAL A 137 -12.99 -5.55 -3.57
N GLU A 138 -12.45 -6.62 -2.99
CA GLU A 138 -13.21 -7.59 -2.21
C GLU A 138 -13.35 -7.13 -0.75
N VAL A 139 -12.25 -6.60 -0.19
CA VAL A 139 -12.18 -6.13 1.19
C VAL A 139 -11.44 -4.80 1.21
N ILE A 140 -11.91 -3.86 2.03
CA ILE A 140 -11.22 -2.61 2.32
C ILE A 140 -11.35 -2.29 3.81
N GLN A 141 -10.22 -2.06 4.47
CA GLN A 141 -10.11 -1.72 5.88
C GLN A 141 -9.32 -0.42 6.00
N ILE A 142 -10.00 0.67 6.37
CA ILE A 142 -9.42 2.02 6.49
C ILE A 142 -9.33 2.34 7.98
N GLU A 143 -8.17 2.80 8.45
CA GLU A 143 -8.04 3.28 9.82
C GLU A 143 -8.75 4.61 10.02
N ASP A 144 -9.33 4.81 11.20
CA ASP A 144 -9.93 6.09 11.58
C ASP A 144 -8.87 7.19 11.72
N SER A 145 -7.64 6.81 12.10
CA SER A 145 -6.52 7.74 12.28
C SER A 145 -5.24 7.24 11.61
N PRO A 146 -4.46 8.13 10.94
CA PRO A 146 -3.17 7.78 10.34
C PRO A 146 -2.16 7.15 11.32
N GLY A 147 -2.29 7.40 12.62
CA GLY A 147 -1.39 6.87 13.64
C GLY A 147 -1.71 5.45 14.10
N GLN A 148 -2.91 4.95 13.82
CA GLN A 148 -3.34 3.60 14.19
C GLN A 148 -2.85 2.58 13.17
N CYS A 149 -2.72 1.32 13.60
CA CYS A 149 -2.46 0.16 12.77
C CYS A 149 -3.14 -1.02 13.43
N SER A 150 -4.43 -1.19 13.13
CA SER A 150 -5.33 -2.16 13.74
C SER A 150 -6.00 -2.98 12.65
N VAL A 151 -7.10 -2.49 12.09
CA VAL A 151 -7.86 -3.12 11.01
C VAL A 151 -7.04 -3.25 9.72
N SER A 152 -6.05 -2.39 9.50
CA SER A 152 -5.15 -2.44 8.34
C SER A 152 -3.91 -3.30 8.55
N ALA A 153 -3.69 -3.87 9.73
CA ALA A 153 -2.53 -4.74 9.96
C ALA A 153 -2.58 -5.98 9.05
N GLY A 154 -1.40 -6.49 8.67
CA GLY A 154 -1.27 -7.69 7.84
C GLY A 154 -2.00 -8.89 8.41
N GLU A 155 -1.94 -9.12 9.73
CA GLU A 155 -2.68 -10.18 10.40
C GLU A 155 -4.21 -9.99 10.28
N ALA A 156 -4.69 -8.74 10.45
CA ALA A 156 -6.11 -8.42 10.39
C ALA A 156 -6.69 -8.57 8.97
N LEU A 157 -5.90 -8.24 7.93
CA LEU A 157 -6.28 -8.45 6.54
C LEU A 157 -6.22 -9.95 6.18
N LEU A 158 -5.23 -10.69 6.69
CA LEU A 158 -5.07 -12.13 6.45
C LEU A 158 -6.28 -12.95 6.95
N GLU A 159 -6.91 -12.52 8.05
CA GLU A 159 -8.17 -13.10 8.53
C GLU A 159 -9.35 -12.95 7.54
N LYS A 160 -9.23 -12.05 6.55
CA LYS A 160 -10.26 -11.79 5.53
C LYS A 160 -10.01 -12.51 4.20
N VAL A 161 -8.85 -13.15 4.04
CA VAL A 161 -8.49 -13.97 2.87
C VAL A 161 -9.09 -15.37 3.01
#